data_AF-A0A0A9Z114-F1
#
_entry.id   AF-A0A0A9Z114-F1
#
_cell.length_a   1.000
_cell.length_b   1.000
_cell.length_c   1.000
_cell.angle_alpha   90.00
_cell.angle_beta   90.00
_cell.angle_gamma   90.00
#
_symmetry.space_group_name_H-M   'P 1'
#
loop_
_entity.id
_entity.type
_entity.pdbx_description
1 polymer ?
#
loop_
_entity_poly.entity_id
_entity_poly.type
_entity_poly.pdbx_seq_one_letter_code
_entity_poly.pdbx_strand_id
1 'polypeptide(L)'
;AGMIEWFPNLGSLKKEIYHVCRVVGPTHYWVAVRATVGPAFHIPYENLCNAVSVSMGGANPKISRHILQVFDMVGFAEYDYGREENLKKYGTEEPPLYDMSKITSPI
;
A
#
# COMPACT_ATOMS: atom_id res chain seq x y z
N ALA A 1 18.96 -11.14 -5.97
CA ALA A 1 18.62 -9.78 -6.46
C ALA A 1 18.19 -8.95 -5.26
N GLY A 2 18.81 -7.79 -5.03
CA GLY A 2 18.46 -6.92 -3.91
C GLY A 2 17.02 -6.40 -4.05
N MET A 3 16.28 -6.31 -2.96
CA MET A 3 14.97 -5.66 -2.98
C MET A 3 15.17 -4.18 -3.25
N ILE A 4 14.72 -3.71 -4.41
CA ILE A 4 14.66 -2.27 -4.70
C ILE A 4 13.52 -1.71 -3.84
N GLU A 5 13.82 -0.73 -3.02
CA GLU A 5 12.85 -0.04 -2.18
C GLU A 5 12.18 1.08 -2.99
N TRP A 6 10.86 1.19 -2.92
CA TRP A 6 10.10 2.25 -3.58
C TRP A 6 10.42 3.64 -3.01
N PHE A 7 10.73 3.69 -1.72
CA PHE A 7 11.20 4.89 -1.02
C PHE A 7 12.65 4.70 -0.57
N PRO A 8 13.65 4.91 -1.46
CA PRO A 8 15.05 4.59 -1.19
C PRO A 8 15.68 5.37 -0.02
N ASN A 9 15.02 6.42 0.47
CA ASN A 9 15.40 7.14 1.70
C ASN A 9 14.19 7.34 2.61
N LEU A 10 13.54 6.23 2.98
CA LEU A 10 12.34 6.25 3.81
C LEU A 10 12.57 6.98 5.14
N GLY A 11 13.73 6.81 5.78
CA GLY A 11 14.05 7.48 7.05
C GLY A 11 14.01 9.01 6.94
N SER A 12 14.63 9.59 5.90
CA SER A 12 14.55 11.03 5.65
C SER A 12 13.12 11.46 5.31
N LEU A 13 12.42 10.69 4.48
CA LEU A 13 11.05 10.99 4.08
C LEU A 13 10.09 11.06 5.29
N LYS A 14 10.21 10.12 6.24
CA LYS A 14 9.44 10.13 7.49
C LYS A 14 9.68 11.38 8.31
N LYS A 15 10.94 11.81 8.40
CA LYS A 15 11.32 13.02 9.14
C LYS A 15 10.74 14.27 8.47
N GLU A 16 10.82 14.38 7.16
CA GLU A 16 10.21 15.47 6.39
C GLU A 16 8.71 15.53 6.61
N ILE A 17 8.01 14.39 6.49
CA ILE A 17 6.56 14.31 6.70
C ILE A 17 6.16 14.71 8.13
N TYR A 18 6.93 14.28 9.13
CA TYR A 18 6.73 14.70 10.51
C TYR A 18 6.82 16.23 10.65
N HIS A 19 7.85 16.85 10.05
CA HIS A 19 8.02 18.30 10.10
C HIS A 19 6.92 19.05 9.34
N VAL A 20 6.55 18.59 8.14
CA VAL A 20 5.44 19.17 7.36
C VAL A 20 4.13 19.09 8.14
N CYS A 21 3.82 17.95 8.77
CA CYS A 21 2.63 17.80 9.61
C CYS A 21 2.59 18.80 10.77
N ARG A 22 3.75 19.05 11.41
CA ARG A 22 3.84 20.05 12.49
C ARG A 22 3.66 21.50 12.00
N VAL A 23 4.10 21.81 10.78
CA VAL A 23 4.03 23.17 10.21
C VAL A 23 2.64 23.47 9.63
N VAL A 24 2.10 22.56 8.82
CA VAL A 24 0.79 22.71 8.15
C VAL A 24 -0.38 22.47 9.12
N GLY A 25 -0.09 21.80 10.23
CA GLY A 25 -1.08 21.48 11.25
C GLY A 25 -1.65 20.07 11.08
N PRO A 26 -1.90 19.33 12.18
CA PRO A 26 -2.42 17.97 12.15
C PRO A 26 -3.83 17.85 11.51
N THR A 27 -4.62 18.91 11.49
CA THR A 27 -6.04 18.88 11.06
C THR A 27 -6.23 18.32 9.65
N HIS A 28 -5.41 18.71 8.68
CA HIS A 28 -5.50 18.21 7.30
C HIS A 28 -5.22 16.70 7.23
N TYR A 29 -4.20 16.25 7.95
CA TYR A 29 -3.84 14.83 8.03
C TYR A 29 -4.91 14.02 8.76
N TRP A 30 -5.53 14.59 9.78
CA TRP A 30 -6.58 13.92 10.55
C TRP A 30 -7.83 13.68 9.70
N VAL A 31 -8.24 14.70 8.93
CA VAL A 31 -9.35 14.57 7.96
C VAL A 31 -8.99 13.55 6.87
N ALA A 32 -7.78 13.62 6.31
CA ALA A 32 -7.33 12.69 5.29
C ALA A 32 -7.33 11.23 5.79
N VAL A 33 -6.82 10.99 7.00
CA VAL A 33 -6.81 9.66 7.64
C VAL A 33 -8.24 9.13 7.85
N ARG A 34 -9.18 9.97 8.28
CA ARG A 34 -10.59 9.55 8.41
C ARG A 34 -11.25 9.29 7.06
N ALA A 35 -10.88 10.02 6.02
CA ALA A 35 -11.40 9.81 4.68
C ALA A 35 -10.90 8.49 4.07
N THR A 36 -9.67 8.08 4.35
CA THR A 36 -9.08 6.86 3.80
C THR A 36 -9.37 5.61 4.62
N VAL A 37 -9.32 5.69 5.96
CA VAL A 37 -9.50 4.54 6.87
C VAL A 37 -10.91 4.46 7.45
N GLY A 38 -11.69 5.53 7.31
CA GLY A 38 -13.06 5.62 7.81
C GLY A 38 -13.18 6.37 9.15
N PRO A 39 -14.41 6.74 9.54
CA PRO A 39 -14.67 7.62 10.68
C PRO A 39 -14.45 6.96 12.05
N ALA A 40 -14.47 5.61 12.10
CA ALA A 40 -14.22 4.85 13.32
C ALA A 40 -12.74 4.86 13.74
N PHE A 41 -11.84 5.22 12.83
CA PHE A 41 -10.42 5.30 13.12
C PHE A 41 -10.10 6.62 13.85
N HIS A 42 -9.70 6.49 15.11
CA HIS A 42 -9.39 7.62 15.99
C HIS A 42 -7.93 7.59 16.42
N ILE A 43 -7.14 8.54 15.93
CA ILE A 43 -5.78 8.78 16.42
C ILE A 43 -5.82 10.01 17.34
N PRO A 44 -5.33 9.90 18.60
CA PRO A 44 -5.16 11.06 19.47
C PRO A 44 -4.30 12.14 18.81
N TYR A 45 -4.73 13.39 18.90
CA TYR A 45 -4.14 14.50 18.14
C TYR A 45 -2.63 14.68 18.41
N GLU A 46 -2.21 14.46 19.66
CA GLU A 46 -0.82 14.50 20.10
C GLU A 46 0.08 13.48 19.39
N ASN A 47 -0.50 12.38 18.94
CA ASN A 47 0.22 11.30 18.25
C ASN A 47 0.06 11.37 16.73
N LEU A 48 -0.73 12.29 16.19
CA LEU A 48 -1.08 12.26 14.77
C LEU A 48 0.14 12.42 13.87
N CYS A 49 1.03 13.38 14.12
CA CYS A 49 2.20 13.56 13.26
C CYS A 49 3.20 12.40 13.34
N ASN A 50 3.26 11.72 14.49
CA ASN A 50 4.01 10.47 14.62
C ASN A 50 3.34 9.35 13.82
N ALA A 51 2.02 9.22 13.95
CA ALA A 51 1.24 8.20 13.24
C ALA A 51 1.32 8.38 11.72
N VAL A 52 1.26 9.62 11.23
CA VAL A 52 1.40 9.95 9.80
C VAL A 52 2.81 9.66 9.28
N SER A 53 3.86 9.92 10.06
CA SER A 53 5.22 9.61 9.61
C SER A 53 5.48 8.11 9.58
N VAL A 54 4.95 7.34 10.53
CA VAL A 54 5.14 5.88 10.56
C VAL A 54 4.19 5.12 9.65
N SER A 55 3.05 5.71 9.23
CA SER A 55 2.11 5.07 8.30
C SER A 55 2.74 4.79 6.94
N MET A 56 3.78 5.53 6.57
CA MET A 56 4.60 5.23 5.41
C MET A 56 5.57 4.08 5.73
N GLY A 57 5.23 2.89 5.27
CA GLY A 57 6.12 1.73 5.26
C GLY A 57 7.06 1.74 4.04
N GLY A 58 8.15 0.97 4.14
CA GLY A 58 8.94 0.61 2.96
C GLY A 58 8.16 -0.41 2.14
N ALA A 59 8.08 -0.20 0.83
CA ALA A 59 7.40 -1.11 -0.09
C ALA A 59 8.31 -1.46 -1.26
N ASN A 60 8.08 -2.64 -1.85
CA ASN A 60 8.67 -2.99 -3.13
C ASN A 60 7.88 -2.32 -4.26
N PRO A 61 8.52 -1.69 -5.27
CA PRO A 61 7.85 -1.11 -6.43
C PRO A 61 6.85 -2.02 -7.12
N LYS A 62 7.15 -3.31 -7.16
CA LYS A 62 6.27 -4.33 -7.72
C LYS A 62 4.97 -4.45 -6.93
N ILE A 63 5.02 -4.36 -5.60
CA ILE A 63 3.82 -4.39 -4.74
C ILE A 63 2.96 -3.15 -5.03
N SER A 64 3.56 -1.96 -5.11
CA SER A 64 2.83 -0.74 -5.43
C SER A 64 2.13 -0.84 -6.79
N ARG A 65 2.82 -1.35 -7.82
CA ARG A 65 2.23 -1.58 -9.14
C ARG A 65 1.12 -2.65 -9.10
N HIS A 66 1.26 -3.67 -8.26
CA HIS A 66 0.25 -4.70 -8.11
C HIS A 66 -1.04 -4.18 -7.47
N ILE A 67 -0.92 -3.31 -6.46
CA ILE A 67 -2.08 -2.67 -5.83
C ILE A 67 -2.89 -1.90 -6.89
N LEU A 68 -2.23 -1.20 -7.81
CA LEU A 68 -2.89 -0.54 -8.92
C LEU A 68 -3.60 -1.54 -9.85
N GLN A 69 -2.97 -2.67 -10.19
CA GLN A 69 -3.59 -3.72 -11.01
C GLN A 69 -4.89 -4.27 -10.39
N VAL A 70 -4.95 -4.37 -9.06
CA VAL A 70 -6.17 -4.82 -8.36
C VAL A 70 -7.31 -3.80 -8.52
N PHE A 71 -7.01 -2.50 -8.48
CA PHE A 71 -8.00 -1.44 -8.73
C PHE A 71 -8.40 -1.34 -10.20
N ASP A 72 -7.47 -1.62 -11.12
CA ASP A 72 -7.61 -1.42 -12.56
C ASP A 72 -8.13 -2.65 -13.35
N MET A 73 -8.92 -3.55 -12.73
CA MET A 73 -9.83 -4.53 -13.41
C MET A 73 -9.47 -6.04 -13.45
N VAL A 74 -8.67 -6.61 -12.54
CA VAL A 74 -8.41 -8.08 -12.55
C VAL A 74 -9.07 -8.87 -11.42
N GLY A 75 -9.67 -8.18 -10.43
CA GLY A 75 -10.13 -8.85 -9.21
C GLY A 75 -8.94 -9.32 -8.36
N PHE A 76 -9.18 -10.25 -7.42
CA PHE A 76 -8.13 -10.73 -6.53
C PHE A 76 -7.29 -11.81 -7.25
N ALA A 77 -6.21 -11.38 -7.89
CA ALA A 77 -5.38 -12.19 -8.79
C ALA A 77 -3.89 -12.12 -8.46
N GLU A 78 -3.10 -13.01 -9.05
CA GLU A 78 -1.64 -12.91 -9.03
C GLU A 78 -1.12 -11.68 -9.79
N TYR A 79 0.18 -11.40 -9.63
CA TYR A 79 0.84 -10.26 -10.27
C TYR A 79 0.81 -10.37 -11.80
N ASP A 80 0.27 -9.37 -12.48
CA ASP A 80 0.27 -9.34 -13.94
C ASP A 80 1.62 -8.81 -14.48
N TYR A 81 2.39 -9.66 -15.17
CA TYR A 81 3.63 -9.28 -15.83
C TYR A 81 3.44 -8.90 -17.31
N GLY A 82 2.23 -9.02 -17.84
CA GLY A 82 1.91 -8.94 -19.26
C GLY A 82 1.87 -10.33 -19.92
N ARG A 83 1.13 -10.42 -21.03
CA ARG A 83 0.78 -11.66 -21.74
C ARG A 83 1.91 -12.67 -21.92
N GLU A 84 3.05 -12.25 -22.48
CA GLU A 84 4.17 -13.16 -22.77
C GLU A 84 4.81 -13.72 -21.49
N GLU A 85 4.98 -12.86 -20.48
CA GLU A 85 5.65 -13.24 -19.24
C GLU A 85 4.72 -14.02 -18.31
N ASN A 86 3.41 -13.74 -18.34
CA ASN A 86 2.41 -14.56 -17.68
C ASN A 86 2.37 -15.97 -18.29
N LEU A 87 2.42 -16.09 -19.62
CA LEU A 87 2.41 -17.40 -20.27
C LEU A 87 3.63 -18.24 -19.83
N LYS A 88 4.80 -17.60 -19.70
CA LYS A 88 6.02 -18.27 -19.21
C LYS A 88 5.94 -18.67 -17.74
N LYS A 89 5.32 -17.84 -16.88
CA LYS A 89 5.30 -18.04 -15.43
C LYS A 89 4.13 -18.88 -14.93
N TYR A 90 2.95 -18.65 -15.48
CA TYR A 90 1.69 -19.21 -15.04
C TYR A 90 1.12 -20.23 -16.02
N GLY A 91 1.62 -20.26 -17.26
CA GLY A 91 1.05 -21.09 -18.33
C GLY A 91 -0.22 -20.51 -18.96
N THR A 92 -0.61 -19.29 -18.57
CA THR A 92 -1.79 -18.57 -19.05
C THR A 92 -1.43 -17.14 -19.44
N GLU A 93 -2.17 -16.55 -20.37
CA GLU A 93 -1.92 -15.17 -20.83
C GLU A 93 -2.31 -14.12 -19.79
N GLU A 94 -3.31 -14.43 -18.98
CA GLU A 94 -3.78 -13.62 -17.86
C GLU A 94 -3.30 -14.21 -16.52
N PRO A 95 -3.10 -13.39 -15.47
CA PRO A 95 -2.74 -13.89 -14.16
C PRO A 95 -3.91 -14.71 -13.55
N PRO A 96 -3.64 -15.83 -12.89
CA PRO A 96 -4.68 -16.64 -12.25
C PRO A 96 -5.34 -15.88 -11.08
N LEU A 97 -6.65 -16.09 -10.91
CA LEU A 97 -7.42 -15.60 -9.77
C LEU A 97 -7.16 -16.46 -8.52
N TYR A 98 -7.11 -15.81 -7.36
CA TYR A 98 -7.11 -16.50 -6.08
C TYR A 98 -8.51 -17.04 -5.76
N ASP A 99 -8.61 -18.35 -5.55
CA ASP A 99 -9.85 -19.00 -5.19
C ASP A 99 -10.11 -18.89 -3.68
N MET A 100 -10.97 -17.95 -3.31
CA MET A 100 -11.33 -17.67 -1.91
C MET A 100 -12.03 -18.86 -1.22
N SER A 101 -12.63 -19.80 -1.97
CA SER A 101 -13.25 -21.01 -1.39
C SER A 101 -12.24 -21.96 -0.75
N LYS A 102 -10.95 -21.81 -1.10
CA LYS A 102 -9.84 -22.58 -0.53
C LYS A 102 -9.37 -22.03 0.83
N ILE A 103 -9.88 -20.88 1.28
CA ILE A 103 -9.55 -20.32 2.59
C ILE A 103 -10.35 -21.07 3.65
N THR A 104 -9.67 -21.90 4.43
CA THR A 104 -10.28 -22.72 5.49
C THR A 104 -10.06 -22.17 6.90
N SER A 105 -9.24 -21.12 7.04
CA SER A 105 -9.00 -20.45 8.31
C SER A 105 -10.28 -19.75 8.82
N PRO A 106 -10.61 -19.86 10.12
CA PRO A 106 -11.68 -19.07 10.71
C PRO A 106 -11.47 -17.57 10.52
N ILE A 107 -12.55 -16.82 10.33
CA ILE A 107 -12.58 -15.36 10.15
C ILE A 107 -13.17 -14.63 11.36
#